data_AF-A0A350G2B9-F1
#
_entry.id   AF-A0A350G2B9-F1
#
_cell.length_a   1.000
_cell.length_b   1.000
_cell.length_c   1.000
_cell.angle_alpha   90.00
_cell.angle_beta   90.00
_cell.angle_gamma   90.00
#
_symmetry.space_group_name_H-M   'P 1'
#
loop_
_entity.id
_entity.type
_entity.pdbx_description
1 polymer ?
#
loop_
_entity_poly.entity_id
_entity_poly.type
_entity_poly.pdbx_seq_one_letter_code
_entity_poly.pdbx_strand_id
1 'polypeptide(L)'
;MFVKTGLSLTLETTAIALVLLAGVVLRFRQYLTLRSFWVDEAMLALNIVNRNFLDLFKPLDYDQGAPIGFLLIEKLFNVLLGRNELVLRLFPLTLGLLSLWIFYLLLKRFTNGAGLVIAVALFSLNPRLVYYSSEVKQYIGDVFIAIALLLIAVDLLEQPSRKRLGSLALIGIPAFWFSYPSLFILAGIGTTLLSLFIQKRDFANLKLTLGMGFVWLINVWLLYSLTLRDLQ
;
A
#
# COMPACT_ATOMS: atom_id res chain seq x y z
N MET A 1 -14.28 -33.44 -5.73
CA MET A 1 -15.35 -32.41 -5.76
C MET A 1 -16.08 -32.49 -4.43
N PHE A 2 -15.61 -31.77 -3.41
CA PHE A 2 -16.26 -31.78 -2.09
C PHE A 2 -17.43 -30.81 -2.12
N VAL A 3 -18.64 -31.32 -1.94
CA VAL A 3 -19.85 -30.52 -1.76
C VAL A 3 -19.68 -29.77 -0.43
N LYS A 4 -19.28 -28.50 -0.46
CA LYS A 4 -19.30 -27.63 0.72
C LYS A 4 -20.76 -27.43 1.12
N THR A 5 -21.19 -28.08 2.19
CA THR A 5 -22.50 -27.89 2.83
C THR A 5 -22.70 -26.40 3.18
N GLY A 6 -23.89 -25.83 2.96
CA GLY A 6 -24.16 -24.40 3.21
C GLY A 6 -23.82 -23.91 4.63
N LEU A 7 -23.80 -24.82 5.61
CA LEU A 7 -23.38 -24.53 6.98
C LEU A 7 -21.88 -24.22 7.13
N SER A 8 -21.01 -24.85 6.34
CA SER A 8 -19.57 -24.57 6.39
C SER A 8 -19.22 -23.21 5.79
N LEU A 9 -19.99 -22.79 4.78
CA LEU A 9 -19.80 -21.51 4.10
C LEU A 9 -20.23 -20.32 4.99
N THR A 10 -21.28 -20.52 5.79
CA THR A 10 -21.74 -19.52 6.77
C THR A 10 -20.75 -19.38 7.92
N LEU A 11 -20.23 -20.47 8.49
CA LEU A 11 -19.20 -20.43 9.52
C LEU A 11 -17.90 -19.76 9.06
N GLU A 12 -17.41 -20.08 7.86
CA GLU A 12 -16.22 -19.45 7.26
C GLU A 12 -16.42 -17.93 7.12
N THR A 13 -17.57 -17.51 6.58
CA THR A 13 -17.89 -16.09 6.38
C THR A 13 -18.03 -15.36 7.72
N THR A 14 -18.71 -15.95 8.70
CA THR A 14 -18.84 -15.40 10.04
C THR A 14 -17.48 -15.26 10.73
N ALA A 15 -16.62 -16.27 10.65
CA ALA A 15 -15.28 -16.22 11.20
C ALA A 15 -14.43 -15.09 10.59
N ILE A 16 -14.46 -14.95 9.26
CA ILE A 16 -13.75 -13.87 8.56
C ILE A 16 -14.29 -12.50 8.99
N ALA A 17 -15.61 -12.34 9.06
CA ALA A 17 -16.23 -11.08 9.49
C ALA A 17 -15.82 -10.70 10.93
N LEU A 18 -15.82 -11.67 11.86
CA LEU A 18 -15.41 -11.46 13.24
C LEU A 18 -13.92 -11.08 13.34
N VAL A 19 -13.06 -11.75 12.57
CA VAL A 19 -11.62 -11.46 12.54
C VAL A 19 -11.33 -10.07 11.96
N LEU A 20 -12.00 -9.70 10.86
CA LEU A 20 -11.88 -8.36 10.28
C LEU A 20 -12.38 -7.30 11.27
N LEU A 21 -13.53 -7.53 11.92
CA LEU A 21 -14.06 -6.65 12.95
C LEU A 21 -13.07 -6.48 14.12
N ALA A 22 -12.48 -7.57 14.59
CA ALA A 22 -11.43 -7.51 15.62
C ALA A 22 -10.23 -6.67 15.14
N GLY A 23 -9.78 -6.85 13.89
CA GLY A 23 -8.71 -6.06 13.29
C GLY A 23 -9.04 -4.57 13.19
N VAL A 24 -10.30 -4.22 12.89
CA VAL A 24 -10.82 -2.84 12.89
C VAL A 24 -10.79 -2.25 14.30
N VAL A 25 -11.37 -2.97 15.27
CA VAL A 25 -11.43 -2.52 16.67
C VAL A 25 -10.02 -2.30 17.24
N LEU A 26 -9.08 -3.20 16.97
CA LEU A 26 -7.70 -3.07 17.43
C LEU A 26 -7.02 -1.81 16.87
N ARG A 27 -7.22 -1.49 15.59
CA ARG A 27 -6.67 -0.28 14.95
C ARG A 27 -7.29 1.00 15.50
N PHE A 28 -8.60 1.03 15.69
CA PHE A 28 -9.26 2.17 16.33
C PHE A 28 -8.83 2.35 17.78
N ARG A 29 -8.74 1.27 18.56
CA ARG A 29 -8.22 1.32 19.93
C ARG A 29 -6.82 1.93 19.96
N GLN A 30 -5.93 1.42 19.10
CA GLN A 30 -4.56 1.91 18.99
C GLN A 30 -4.52 3.40 18.61
N TYR A 31 -5.30 3.82 17.62
CA TYR A 31 -5.42 5.21 17.18
C TYR A 31 -5.91 6.15 18.29
N LEU A 32 -6.92 5.71 19.04
CA LEU A 32 -7.51 6.49 20.15
C LEU A 32 -6.66 6.47 21.43
N THR A 33 -5.61 5.65 21.50
CA THR A 33 -4.73 5.59 22.67
C THR A 33 -3.87 6.86 22.81
N LEU A 34 -3.71 7.65 21.74
CA LEU A 34 -2.96 8.91 21.76
C LEU A 34 -1.56 8.75 22.37
N ARG A 35 -0.87 7.65 22.03
CA ARG A 35 0.51 7.44 22.51
C ARG A 35 1.38 8.60 22.04
N SER A 36 2.34 9.03 22.84
CA SER A 36 3.32 10.02 22.36
C SER A 36 4.03 9.53 21.09
N PHE A 37 4.41 10.47 20.23
CA PHE A 37 5.23 10.19 19.07
C PHE A 37 6.57 9.57 19.47
N TRP A 38 7.03 8.61 18.66
CA TRP A 38 8.44 8.29 18.61
C TRP A 38 9.23 9.48 18.06
N VAL A 39 10.54 9.47 18.32
CA VAL A 39 11.44 10.57 17.92
C VAL A 39 11.35 10.82 16.41
N ASP A 40 11.33 9.77 15.61
CA ASP A 40 11.26 9.83 14.15
C ASP A 40 9.88 10.24 13.61
N GLU A 41 8.78 9.89 14.29
CA GLU A 41 7.45 10.44 14.01
C GLU A 41 7.41 11.94 14.31
N ALA A 42 7.96 12.38 15.43
CA ALA A 42 8.00 13.79 15.80
C ALA A 42 8.83 14.61 14.79
N MET A 43 9.99 14.10 14.38
CA MET A 43 10.82 14.71 13.34
C MET A 43 10.07 14.87 12.02
N LEU A 44 9.33 13.83 11.58
CA LEU A 44 8.53 13.91 10.36
C LEU A 44 7.33 14.86 10.51
N ALA A 45 6.65 14.80 11.65
CA ALA A 45 5.53 15.66 11.97
C ALA A 45 5.94 17.15 11.94
N LEU A 46 7.11 17.51 12.49
CA LEU A 46 7.62 18.89 12.44
C LEU A 46 7.77 19.40 11.00
N ASN A 47 8.28 18.56 10.10
CA ASN A 47 8.36 18.90 8.67
C ASN A 47 6.96 19.16 8.09
N ILE A 48 6.00 18.24 8.30
CA ILE A 48 4.62 18.38 7.80
C ILE A 48 3.95 19.63 8.38
N VAL A 49 4.14 19.88 9.67
CA VAL A 49 3.44 20.91 10.42
C VAL A 49 3.97 22.31 10.10
N ASN A 50 5.28 22.47 9.91
CA ASN A 50 5.91 23.79 9.77
C ASN A 50 6.16 24.22 8.32
N ARG A 51 6.30 23.27 7.38
CA ARG A 51 6.59 23.58 5.96
C ARG A 51 5.31 23.86 5.18
N ASN A 52 5.37 24.61 4.08
CA ASN A 52 4.27 24.64 3.10
C ASN A 52 4.37 23.43 2.14
N PHE A 53 3.41 23.29 1.23
CA PHE A 53 3.39 22.15 0.28
C PHE A 53 4.63 22.07 -0.61
N LEU A 54 5.18 23.20 -1.07
CA LEU A 54 6.36 23.23 -1.93
C LEU A 54 7.63 22.89 -1.16
N ASP A 55 7.72 23.31 0.10
CA ASP A 55 8.84 23.02 0.97
C ASP A 55 8.95 21.53 1.36
N LEU A 56 7.89 20.73 1.16
CA LEU A 56 7.92 19.27 1.32
C LEU A 56 8.62 18.53 0.16
N PHE A 57 8.92 19.23 -0.94
CA PHE A 57 9.76 18.69 -2.02
C PHE A 57 11.25 18.94 -1.78
N LYS A 58 11.61 19.76 -0.79
CA LYS A 58 13.00 19.98 -0.38
C LYS A 58 13.43 18.87 0.59
N PRO A 59 14.75 18.65 0.78
CA PRO A 59 15.26 17.74 1.80
C PRO A 59 14.60 18.01 3.16
N LEU A 60 14.10 16.96 3.79
CA LEU A 60 13.42 17.09 5.08
C LEU A 60 14.44 17.30 6.20
N ASP A 61 14.05 18.07 7.21
CA ASP A 61 14.87 18.23 8.40
C ASP A 61 15.02 16.90 9.14
N TYR A 62 16.10 16.73 9.90
CA TYR A 62 16.39 15.55 10.73
C TYR A 62 16.60 14.25 9.95
N ASP A 63 17.21 14.35 8.77
CA ASP A 63 17.57 13.22 7.89
C ASP A 63 16.38 12.29 7.62
N GLN A 64 15.17 12.87 7.54
CA GLN A 64 13.96 12.12 7.33
C GLN A 64 13.75 11.80 5.84
N GLY A 65 13.33 10.57 5.55
CA GLY A 65 12.89 10.15 4.23
C GLY A 65 11.43 9.69 4.27
N ALA A 66 10.58 10.27 3.42
CA ALA A 66 9.20 9.83 3.26
C ALA A 66 8.71 10.11 1.82
N PRO A 67 7.88 9.21 1.24
CA PRO A 67 7.30 9.43 -0.07
C PRO A 67 6.51 10.74 -0.13
N ILE A 68 6.74 11.56 -1.17
CA ILE A 68 6.13 12.90 -1.28
C ILE A 68 4.60 12.82 -1.26
N GLY A 69 4.01 11.83 -1.94
CA GLY A 69 2.57 11.62 -1.94
C GLY A 69 2.01 11.42 -0.54
N PHE A 70 2.74 10.69 0.34
CA PHE A 70 2.38 10.56 1.75
C PHE A 70 2.43 11.93 2.46
N LEU A 71 3.54 12.67 2.32
CA LEU A 71 3.71 13.99 2.94
C LEU A 71 2.62 14.98 2.52
N LEU A 72 2.24 14.99 1.24
CA LEU A 72 1.24 15.92 0.72
C LEU A 72 -0.16 15.63 1.27
N ILE A 73 -0.52 14.35 1.43
CA ILE A 73 -1.82 13.99 2.04
C ILE A 73 -1.82 14.30 3.54
N GLU A 74 -0.74 14.00 4.25
CA GLU A 74 -0.59 14.39 5.66
C GLU A 74 -0.70 15.91 5.83
N LYS A 75 -0.03 16.68 4.97
CA LYS A 75 -0.10 18.13 4.98
C LYS A 75 -1.51 18.63 4.70
N LEU A 76 -2.19 18.05 3.72
CA LEU A 76 -3.56 18.40 3.37
C LEU A 76 -4.49 18.18 4.56
N PHE A 77 -4.40 17.03 5.23
CA PHE A 77 -5.20 16.73 6.41
C PHE A 77 -4.89 17.70 7.56
N ASN A 78 -3.61 17.95 7.83
CA ASN A 78 -3.17 18.91 8.85
C ASN A 78 -3.69 20.33 8.59
N VAL A 79 -3.79 20.76 7.33
CA VAL A 79 -4.34 22.08 6.95
C VAL A 79 -5.87 22.10 7.08
N LEU A 80 -6.57 21.07 6.64
CA LEU A 80 -8.04 21.04 6.57
C LEU A 80 -8.70 20.70 7.90
N LEU A 81 -8.11 19.80 8.69
CA LEU A 81 -8.69 19.22 9.90
C LEU A 81 -8.01 19.72 11.19
N GLY A 82 -6.91 20.48 11.05
CA GLY A 82 -6.18 21.10 12.15
C GLY A 82 -4.91 20.36 12.58
N ARG A 83 -4.12 21.05 13.40
CA ARG A 83 -2.77 20.63 13.82
C ARG A 83 -2.85 19.82 15.12
N ASN A 84 -3.12 18.53 15.02
CA ASN A 84 -3.11 17.62 16.17
C ASN A 84 -2.67 16.20 15.77
N GLU A 85 -2.31 15.37 16.75
CA GLU A 85 -1.77 14.05 16.50
C GLU A 85 -2.76 13.08 15.84
N LEU A 86 -4.06 13.20 16.13
CA LEU A 86 -5.07 12.33 15.52
C LEU A 86 -5.16 12.57 14.03
N VAL A 87 -5.14 13.83 13.61
CA VAL A 87 -5.17 14.20 12.19
C VAL A 87 -3.97 13.63 11.44
N LEU A 88 -2.77 13.68 12.03
CA LEU A 88 -1.55 13.11 11.44
C LEU A 88 -1.54 11.58 11.41
N ARG A 89 -2.41 10.92 12.18
CA ARG A 89 -2.56 9.45 12.17
C ARG A 89 -3.75 8.99 11.32
N LEU A 90 -4.60 9.92 10.88
CA LEU A 90 -5.86 9.60 10.21
C LEU A 90 -5.62 8.93 8.85
N PHE A 91 -4.62 9.39 8.10
CA PHE A 91 -4.28 8.79 6.82
C PHE A 91 -3.70 7.37 7.00
N PRO A 92 -2.70 7.12 7.87
CA PRO A 92 -2.26 5.79 8.25
C PRO A 92 -3.41 4.87 8.71
N LEU A 93 -4.32 5.37 9.54
CA LEU A 93 -5.48 4.60 10.02
C LEU A 93 -6.36 4.19 8.84
N THR A 94 -6.68 5.12 7.95
CA THR A 94 -7.52 4.87 6.78
C THR A 94 -6.90 3.78 5.91
N LEU A 95 -5.60 3.88 5.61
CA LEU A 95 -4.88 2.86 4.83
C LEU A 95 -4.81 1.52 5.55
N GLY A 96 -4.64 1.52 6.88
CA GLY A 96 -4.65 0.32 7.70
C GLY A 96 -5.99 -0.42 7.70
N LEU A 97 -7.10 0.33 7.73
CA LEU A 97 -8.45 -0.22 7.63
C LEU A 97 -8.74 -0.75 6.22
N LEU A 98 -8.41 0.02 5.18
CA LEU A 98 -8.59 -0.42 3.80
C LEU A 98 -7.76 -1.66 3.48
N SER A 99 -6.54 -1.74 4.03
CA SER A 99 -5.64 -2.91 3.89
C SER A 99 -6.29 -4.21 4.36
N LEU A 100 -7.09 -4.19 5.43
CA LEU A 100 -7.82 -5.39 5.90
C LEU A 100 -8.73 -5.94 4.80
N TRP A 101 -9.50 -5.06 4.17
CA TRP A 101 -10.45 -5.45 3.14
C TRP A 101 -9.76 -5.92 1.87
N ILE A 102 -8.80 -5.16 1.34
CA ILE A 102 -8.14 -5.53 0.09
C ILE A 102 -7.26 -6.78 0.24
N PHE A 103 -6.71 -7.03 1.44
CA PHE A 103 -5.97 -8.26 1.71
C PHE A 103 -6.88 -9.49 1.70
N TYR A 104 -8.07 -9.37 2.30
CA TYR A 104 -9.10 -10.41 2.21
C TYR A 104 -9.47 -10.70 0.74
N LEU A 105 -9.68 -9.66 -0.08
CA LEU A 105 -9.97 -9.83 -1.51
C LEU A 105 -8.85 -10.54 -2.25
N LEU A 106 -7.59 -10.20 -1.95
CA LEU A 106 -6.42 -10.86 -2.53
C LEU A 106 -6.37 -12.34 -2.13
N LEU A 107 -6.51 -12.66 -0.85
CA LEU A 107 -6.42 -14.03 -0.34
C LEU A 107 -7.48 -14.97 -0.92
N LYS A 108 -8.69 -14.46 -1.20
CA LYS A 108 -9.74 -15.25 -1.87
C LYS A 108 -9.35 -15.79 -3.23
N ARG A 109 -8.32 -15.23 -3.88
CA ARG A 109 -7.79 -15.72 -5.16
C ARG A 109 -6.89 -16.94 -5.00
N PHE A 110 -6.39 -17.20 -3.80
CA PHE A 110 -5.37 -18.22 -3.55
C PHE A 110 -5.83 -19.33 -2.59
N THR A 111 -6.73 -19.03 -1.66
CA THR A 111 -7.14 -19.98 -0.63
C THR A 111 -8.60 -19.78 -0.20
N ASN A 112 -9.16 -20.81 0.43
CA ASN A 112 -10.52 -20.82 0.98
C ASN A 112 -10.56 -21.65 2.27
N GLY A 113 -11.69 -21.66 2.97
CA GLY A 113 -11.83 -22.46 4.19
C GLY A 113 -10.92 -21.99 5.31
N ALA A 114 -10.37 -22.94 6.07
CA ALA A 114 -9.49 -22.65 7.20
C ALA A 114 -8.24 -21.84 6.80
N GLY A 115 -7.67 -22.09 5.61
CA GLY A 115 -6.50 -21.35 5.13
C GLY A 115 -6.78 -19.86 4.94
N LEU A 116 -7.95 -19.51 4.42
CA LEU A 116 -8.39 -18.12 4.27
C LEU A 116 -8.62 -17.46 5.64
N VAL A 117 -9.31 -18.14 6.56
CA VAL A 117 -9.55 -17.63 7.92
C VAL A 117 -8.23 -17.37 8.64
N ILE A 118 -7.30 -18.33 8.61
CA ILE A 118 -6.00 -18.21 9.27
C ILE A 118 -5.19 -17.05 8.67
N ALA A 119 -5.11 -16.96 7.34
CA ALA A 119 -4.34 -15.90 6.69
C ALA A 119 -4.93 -14.51 6.97
N VAL A 120 -6.25 -14.36 6.95
CA VAL A 120 -6.92 -13.11 7.34
C VAL A 120 -6.67 -12.79 8.82
N ALA A 121 -6.67 -13.79 9.71
CA ALA A 121 -6.41 -13.57 11.14
C ALA A 121 -4.97 -13.14 11.41
N LEU A 122 -3.99 -13.82 10.79
CA LEU A 122 -2.58 -13.47 10.92
C LEU A 122 -2.31 -12.03 10.50
N PHE A 123 -2.97 -11.54 9.44
CA PHE A 123 -2.83 -10.16 9.00
C PHE A 123 -3.62 -9.16 9.87
N SER A 124 -4.87 -9.49 10.19
CA SER A 124 -5.78 -8.59 10.91
C SER A 124 -5.33 -8.34 12.35
N LEU A 125 -4.79 -9.37 13.00
CA LEU A 125 -4.37 -9.36 14.40
C LEU A 125 -2.87 -9.11 14.58
N ASN A 126 -2.12 -8.88 13.48
CA ASN A 126 -0.70 -8.62 13.56
C ASN A 126 -0.42 -7.33 14.36
N PRO A 127 0.33 -7.39 15.47
CA PRO A 127 0.54 -6.23 16.33
C PRO A 127 1.33 -5.11 15.63
N ARG A 128 2.25 -5.45 14.71
CA ARG A 128 3.00 -4.45 13.93
C ARG A 128 2.10 -3.73 12.92
N LEU A 129 1.22 -4.44 12.22
CA LEU A 129 0.30 -3.81 11.28
C LEU A 129 -0.76 -2.94 11.99
N VAL A 130 -1.22 -3.38 13.16
CA VAL A 130 -2.09 -2.55 14.02
C VAL A 130 -1.35 -1.28 14.45
N TYR A 131 -0.10 -1.42 14.90
CA TYR A 131 0.72 -0.31 15.34
C TYR A 131 1.02 0.68 14.19
N TYR A 132 1.44 0.21 13.02
CA TYR A 132 1.69 1.04 11.83
C TYR A 132 0.43 1.75 11.31
N SER A 133 -0.76 1.22 11.60
CA SER A 133 -2.02 1.91 11.29
C SER A 133 -2.24 3.18 12.14
N SER A 134 -1.36 3.46 13.10
CA SER A 134 -1.42 4.66 13.96
C SER A 134 -0.10 5.40 14.03
N GLU A 135 0.89 5.01 13.23
CA GLU A 135 2.21 5.61 13.21
C GLU A 135 2.25 6.68 12.11
N VAL A 136 2.81 7.86 12.42
CA VAL A 136 2.96 8.97 11.45
C VAL A 136 4.15 8.67 10.54
N LYS A 137 4.03 7.57 9.77
CA LYS A 137 5.00 7.04 8.81
C LYS A 137 4.26 6.32 7.68
N GLN A 138 4.93 6.21 6.54
CA GLN A 138 4.38 5.59 5.33
C GLN A 138 4.18 4.07 5.41
N TYR A 139 4.63 3.38 6.46
CA TYR A 139 4.75 1.91 6.48
C TYR A 139 3.44 1.17 6.20
N ILE A 140 2.33 1.61 6.77
CA ILE A 140 1.02 0.99 6.48
C ILE A 140 0.52 1.32 5.08
N GLY A 141 0.94 2.47 4.52
CA GLY A 141 0.72 2.82 3.13
C GLY A 141 1.52 1.93 2.17
N ASP A 142 2.75 1.57 2.52
CA ASP A 142 3.56 0.60 1.77
C ASP A 142 2.83 -0.76 1.69
N VAL A 143 2.26 -1.22 2.81
CA VAL A 143 1.46 -2.45 2.87
C VAL A 143 0.22 -2.34 1.98
N PHE A 144 -0.54 -1.25 2.08
CA PHE A 144 -1.73 -1.03 1.26
C PHE A 144 -1.39 -1.08 -0.24
N ILE A 145 -0.36 -0.32 -0.66
CA ILE A 145 0.05 -0.23 -2.06
C ILE A 145 0.56 -1.58 -2.55
N ALA A 146 1.33 -2.31 -1.74
CA ALA A 146 1.79 -3.64 -2.09
C ALA A 146 0.62 -4.58 -2.43
N ILE A 147 -0.38 -4.64 -1.55
CA ILE A 147 -1.55 -5.52 -1.72
C ILE A 147 -2.38 -5.08 -2.93
N ALA A 148 -2.58 -3.77 -3.10
CA ALA A 148 -3.34 -3.24 -4.24
C ALA A 148 -2.68 -3.57 -5.58
N LEU A 149 -1.36 -3.40 -5.69
CA LEU A 149 -0.60 -3.75 -6.89
C LEU A 149 -0.63 -5.24 -7.18
N LEU A 150 -0.50 -6.09 -6.15
CA LEU A 150 -0.61 -7.54 -6.30
C LEU A 150 -2.01 -7.96 -6.75
N LEU A 151 -3.07 -7.34 -6.23
CA LEU A 151 -4.45 -7.62 -6.63
C LEU A 151 -4.67 -7.31 -8.12
N ILE A 152 -4.18 -6.15 -8.59
CA ILE A 152 -4.21 -5.77 -10.01
C ILE A 152 -3.39 -6.76 -10.85
N ALA A 153 -2.22 -7.17 -10.37
CA ALA A 153 -1.34 -8.10 -11.07
C ALA A 153 -1.99 -9.48 -11.26
N VAL A 154 -2.67 -10.01 -10.24
CA VAL A 154 -3.38 -11.30 -10.34
C VAL A 154 -4.44 -11.27 -11.44
N ASP A 155 -5.28 -10.23 -11.46
CA ASP A 155 -6.29 -10.07 -12.52
C ASP A 155 -5.66 -9.97 -13.91
N LEU A 156 -4.53 -9.27 -14.02
CA LEU A 156 -3.83 -9.12 -15.29
C LEU A 156 -3.18 -10.44 -15.76
N LEU A 157 -2.63 -11.25 -14.84
CA LEU A 157 -2.01 -12.53 -15.17
C LEU A 157 -3.04 -13.58 -15.61
N GLU A 158 -4.21 -13.60 -14.97
CA GLU A 158 -5.30 -14.52 -15.33
C GLU A 158 -5.92 -14.16 -16.68
N GLN A 159 -6.15 -12.87 -16.95
CA GLN A 159 -6.72 -12.40 -18.21
C GLN A 159 -5.94 -11.19 -18.74
N PRO A 160 -4.84 -11.44 -19.47
CA PRO A 160 -4.03 -10.39 -20.04
C PRO A 160 -4.84 -9.51 -21.00
N SER A 161 -4.79 -8.21 -20.80
CA SER A 161 -5.36 -7.25 -21.75
C SER A 161 -4.54 -5.97 -21.80
N ARG A 162 -4.50 -5.35 -22.98
CA ARG A 162 -3.79 -4.07 -23.19
C ARG A 162 -4.36 -2.96 -22.30
N LYS A 163 -5.67 -2.95 -22.06
CA LYS A 163 -6.31 -2.02 -21.14
C LYS A 163 -5.78 -2.19 -19.72
N ARG A 164 -5.71 -3.43 -19.20
CA ARG A 164 -5.18 -3.70 -17.86
C ARG A 164 -3.68 -3.40 -17.75
N LEU A 165 -2.89 -3.68 -18.80
CA LEU A 165 -1.49 -3.27 -18.87
C LEU A 165 -1.34 -1.73 -18.81
N GLY A 166 -2.15 -1.01 -19.58
CA GLY A 166 -2.19 0.46 -19.54
C GLY A 166 -2.60 0.99 -18.17
N SER A 167 -3.61 0.38 -17.54
CA SER A 167 -4.00 0.73 -16.17
C SER A 167 -2.88 0.49 -15.17
N LEU A 168 -2.17 -0.65 -15.25
CA LEU A 168 -1.02 -0.92 -14.39
C LEU A 168 0.08 0.12 -14.60
N ALA A 169 0.40 0.46 -15.85
CA ALA A 169 1.39 1.49 -16.18
C ALA A 169 1.04 2.83 -15.53
N LEU A 170 -0.22 3.26 -15.63
CA LEU A 170 -0.72 4.51 -15.06
C LEU A 170 -0.76 4.47 -13.53
N ILE A 171 -1.12 3.34 -12.90
CA ILE A 171 -1.19 3.19 -11.45
C ILE A 171 0.21 3.07 -10.82
N GLY A 172 1.17 2.50 -11.54
CA GLY A 172 2.54 2.37 -11.05
C GLY A 172 3.24 3.72 -10.85
N ILE A 173 2.86 4.74 -11.63
CA ILE A 173 3.39 6.10 -11.49
C ILE A 173 3.11 6.65 -10.09
N PRO A 174 1.84 6.87 -9.65
CA PRO A 174 1.58 7.35 -8.31
C PRO A 174 2.06 6.38 -7.22
N ALA A 175 2.11 5.06 -7.47
CA ALA A 175 2.61 4.12 -6.47
C ALA A 175 4.01 4.48 -5.93
N PHE A 176 4.94 4.91 -6.79
CA PHE A 176 6.29 5.34 -6.37
C PHE A 176 6.28 6.58 -5.48
N TRP A 177 5.28 7.45 -5.66
CA TRP A 177 5.18 8.70 -4.91
C TRP A 177 4.61 8.48 -3.52
N PHE A 178 3.90 7.39 -3.30
CA PHE A 178 3.31 7.04 -2.01
C PHE A 178 4.04 5.91 -1.28
N SER A 179 4.85 5.10 -1.99
CA SER A 179 5.57 3.96 -1.43
C SER A 179 6.87 3.71 -2.18
N TYR A 180 8.01 3.85 -1.50
CA TYR A 180 9.30 3.49 -2.10
C TYR A 180 9.44 1.99 -2.39
N PRO A 181 9.00 1.07 -1.50
CA PRO A 181 9.03 -0.37 -1.79
C PRO A 181 8.24 -0.81 -3.02
N SER A 182 7.29 0.01 -3.52
CA SER A 182 6.54 -0.30 -4.74
C SER A 182 7.43 -0.53 -5.96
N LEU A 183 8.67 0.00 -5.98
CA LEU A 183 9.70 -0.31 -6.97
C LEU A 183 9.96 -1.80 -7.12
N PHE A 184 10.19 -2.49 -6.01
CA PHE A 184 10.50 -3.92 -6.03
C PHE A 184 9.28 -4.75 -6.44
N ILE A 185 8.09 -4.31 -6.04
CA ILE A 185 6.82 -4.98 -6.34
C ILE A 185 6.51 -4.88 -7.83
N LEU A 186 6.58 -3.67 -8.39
CA LEU A 186 6.35 -3.42 -9.81
C LEU A 186 7.42 -4.06 -10.68
N ALA A 187 8.69 -4.12 -10.23
CA ALA A 187 9.73 -4.88 -10.89
C ALA A 187 9.38 -6.38 -10.93
N GLY A 188 8.96 -6.97 -9.81
CA GLY A 188 8.54 -8.39 -9.75
C GLY A 188 7.34 -8.69 -10.66
N ILE A 189 6.32 -7.83 -10.66
CA ILE A 189 5.17 -7.92 -11.56
C ILE A 189 5.63 -7.82 -13.03
N GLY A 190 6.46 -6.83 -13.35
CA GLY A 190 7.01 -6.61 -14.68
C GLY A 190 7.78 -7.83 -15.19
N THR A 191 8.72 -8.37 -14.40
CA THR A 191 9.49 -9.57 -14.76
C THR A 191 8.60 -10.78 -14.97
N THR A 192 7.56 -10.95 -14.15
CA THR A 192 6.58 -12.03 -14.31
C THR A 192 5.82 -11.90 -15.63
N LEU A 193 5.37 -10.69 -15.99
CA LEU A 193 4.70 -10.40 -17.26
C LEU A 193 5.62 -10.61 -18.47
N LEU A 194 6.87 -10.17 -18.38
CA LEU A 194 7.87 -10.40 -19.43
C LEU A 194 8.05 -11.91 -19.67
N SER A 195 8.25 -12.69 -18.60
CA SER A 195 8.36 -14.15 -18.68
C SER A 195 7.11 -14.78 -19.31
N LEU A 196 5.91 -14.37 -18.88
CA LEU A 196 4.64 -14.85 -19.42
C LEU A 196 4.51 -14.58 -20.92
N PHE A 197 4.80 -13.36 -21.38
CA PHE A 197 4.65 -12.99 -22.80
C PHE A 197 5.75 -13.58 -23.68
N ILE A 198 6.96 -13.81 -23.16
CA ILE A 198 8.01 -14.57 -23.84
C ILE A 198 7.54 -16.02 -24.07
N GLN A 199 7.05 -16.69 -23.02
CA GLN A 199 6.55 -18.07 -23.12
C GLN A 199 5.37 -18.20 -24.09
N LYS A 200 4.45 -17.22 -24.08
CA LYS A 200 3.31 -17.16 -25.00
C LYS A 200 3.66 -16.65 -26.41
N ARG A 201 4.92 -16.24 -26.65
CA ARG A 201 5.38 -15.59 -27.90
C ARG A 201 4.54 -14.37 -28.30
N ASP A 202 3.99 -13.66 -27.31
CA ASP A 202 3.19 -12.45 -27.52
C ASP A 202 4.08 -11.21 -27.51
N PHE A 203 4.77 -10.98 -28.62
CA PHE A 203 5.74 -9.90 -28.75
C PHE A 203 5.10 -8.50 -28.68
N ALA A 204 3.79 -8.38 -28.95
CA ALA A 204 3.11 -7.10 -28.86
C ALA A 204 2.97 -6.67 -27.39
N ASN A 205 2.46 -7.56 -26.54
CA ASN A 205 2.34 -7.27 -25.10
C ASN A 205 3.69 -7.25 -24.39
N LEU A 206 4.69 -7.99 -24.89
CA LEU A 206 6.07 -7.89 -24.44
C LEU A 206 6.63 -6.47 -24.61
N LYS A 207 6.50 -5.89 -25.82
CA LYS A 207 6.95 -4.52 -26.11
C LYS A 207 6.23 -3.48 -25.24
N LEU A 208 4.92 -3.65 -25.03
CA LEU A 208 4.15 -2.76 -24.14
C LEU A 208 4.65 -2.85 -22.68
N THR A 209 4.97 -4.05 -22.20
CA THR A 209 5.50 -4.27 -20.85
C THR A 209 6.89 -3.62 -20.68
N LEU A 210 7.76 -3.72 -21.69
CA LEU A 210 9.06 -3.03 -21.71
C LEU A 210 8.89 -1.51 -21.73
N GLY A 211 7.96 -0.99 -22.55
CA GLY A 211 7.64 0.44 -22.60
C GLY A 211 7.12 0.96 -21.26
N MET A 212 6.25 0.21 -20.58
CA MET A 212 5.80 0.50 -19.22
C MET A 212 6.97 0.58 -18.24
N GLY A 213 7.88 -0.41 -18.26
CA GLY A 213 9.08 -0.40 -17.43
C GLY A 213 9.96 0.84 -17.66
N PHE A 214 10.12 1.26 -18.92
CA PHE A 214 10.87 2.47 -19.26
C PHE A 214 10.21 3.74 -18.69
N VAL A 215 8.88 3.86 -18.80
CA VAL A 215 8.12 4.99 -18.22
C VAL A 215 8.31 5.04 -16.70
N TRP A 216 8.27 3.89 -16.02
CA TRP A 216 8.52 3.81 -14.59
C TRP A 216 9.95 4.19 -14.21
N LEU A 217 10.95 3.77 -14.98
CA LEU A 217 12.35 4.17 -14.73
C LEU A 217 12.54 5.69 -14.85
N ILE A 218 11.91 6.33 -15.85
CA ILE A 218 11.90 7.79 -15.96
C ILE A 218 11.24 8.42 -14.73
N ASN A 219 10.11 7.86 -14.27
CA ASN A 219 9.41 8.39 -13.10
C ASN A 219 10.24 8.26 -11.81
N VAL A 220 10.90 7.12 -11.60
CA VAL A 220 11.80 6.88 -10.46
C VAL A 220 13.01 7.81 -10.54
N TRP A 221 13.60 7.99 -11.74
CA TRP A 221 14.70 8.92 -11.94
C TRP A 221 14.30 10.37 -11.60
N LEU A 222 13.09 10.79 -12.01
CA LEU A 222 12.54 12.09 -11.67
C LEU A 222 12.35 12.23 -10.16
N LEU A 223 11.72 11.24 -9.51
CA LEU A 223 11.51 11.22 -8.06
C LEU A 223 12.85 11.29 -7.31
N TYR A 224 13.83 10.49 -7.74
CA TYR A 224 15.17 10.47 -7.18
C TYR A 224 15.86 11.83 -7.30
N SER A 225 15.82 12.43 -8.49
CA SER A 225 16.45 13.71 -8.76
C SER A 225 15.81 14.86 -8.00
N LEU A 226 14.50 14.78 -7.74
CA LEU A 226 13.77 15.81 -6.99
C LEU A 226 13.94 15.68 -5.47
N THR A 227 14.07 14.46 -4.93
CA THR A 227 13.92 14.26 -3.48
C THR A 227 14.88 13.31 -2.81
N LEU A 228 15.46 12.34 -3.53
CA LEU A 228 16.31 11.32 -2.90
C LEU A 228 17.80 11.61 -3.07
N ARG A 229 18.18 12.47 -4.01
CA ARG A 229 19.59 12.80 -4.30
C ARG A 229 20.30 13.47 -3.11
N ASP A 230 19.56 14.23 -2.33
CA ASP A 230 20.09 15.09 -1.26
C ASP A 230 19.87 14.48 0.14
N LEU A 231 19.38 13.25 0.23
CA LEU A 231 19.41 12.45 1.46
C LEU A 231 20.85 11.97 1.68
N GLN A 232 21.60 12.66 2.54
CA GLN A 232 22.95 12.27 2.98
C GLN A 232 22.93 11.69 4.38
#